data_AF-A0A942AC92-F1
#
_entry.id   AF-A0A942AC92-F1
#
_cell.length_a   1.000
_cell.length_b   1.000
_cell.length_c   1.000
_cell.angle_alpha   90.00
_cell.angle_beta   90.00
_cell.angle_gamma   90.00
#
_symmetry.space_group_name_H-M   'P 1'
#
loop_
_entity.id
_entity.type
_entity.pdbx_description
1 polymer ?
#
loop_
_entity_poly.entity_id
_entity_poly.type
_entity_poly.pdbx_seq_one_letter_code
_entity_poly.pdbx_strand_id
1 'polypeptide(L)' 'AYYSEGRNGSKIEVDYTLKKHVKKPPKAKSGFVFYTDFKTIIADPDKNEAYLAGNSGEVRGKRS' A
#
# COMPACT_ATOMS: atom_id res chain seq x y z
N ALA A 1 -0.87 -6.66 2.64
CA ALA A 1 -0.02 -7.85 2.42
C ALA A 1 0.04 -8.28 0.95
N TYR A 2 -1.06 -8.25 0.19
CA TYR A 2 -1.10 -8.75 -1.20
C TYR A 2 -0.19 -8.03 -2.21
N TYR A 3 -0.05 -6.70 -2.14
CA TYR A 3 0.83 -5.92 -3.03
C TYR A 3 2.23 -5.71 -2.44
N SER A 4 2.85 -6.77 -1.94
CA SER A 4 4.24 -6.75 -1.48
C SER A 4 5.01 -7.94 -2.05
N GLU A 5 6.32 -7.95 -1.85
CA GLU A 5 7.17 -9.09 -2.23
C GLU A 5 6.75 -10.38 -1.52
N GLY A 6 6.23 -10.27 -0.30
CA GLY A 6 5.79 -11.39 0.51
C GLY A 6 4.46 -12.03 0.09
N ARG A 7 3.78 -11.58 -0.98
CA ARG A 7 2.41 -11.98 -1.35
C ARG A 7 2.09 -13.48 -1.41
N ASN A 8 3.11 -14.34 -1.59
CA ASN A 8 2.96 -15.80 -1.66
C ASN A 8 3.13 -16.49 -0.29
N GLY A 9 3.50 -15.74 0.74
CA GLY A 9 3.65 -16.23 2.11
C GLY A 9 2.34 -16.16 2.90
N SER A 10 2.39 -16.69 4.11
CA SER A 10 1.35 -16.54 5.13
C SER A 10 1.91 -15.80 6.34
N LYS A 11 1.03 -15.19 7.14
CA LYS A 11 1.37 -14.46 8.36
C LYS A 11 2.41 -13.36 8.16
N ILE A 12 2.15 -12.46 7.22
CA ILE A 12 3.08 -11.37 6.89
C ILE A 12 2.91 -10.22 7.89
N GLU A 13 4.02 -9.77 8.44
CA GLU A 13 4.08 -8.56 9.26
C GLU A 13 3.82 -7.31 8.41
N VAL A 14 2.84 -6.50 8.83
CA VAL A 14 2.49 -5.23 8.18
C VAL A 14 2.47 -4.14 9.23
N ASP A 15 3.28 -3.12 9.01
CA ASP A 15 3.30 -1.93 9.84
C ASP A 15 2.16 -0.97 9.46
N TYR A 16 1.49 -0.43 10.46
CA TYR A 16 0.50 0.62 10.29
C TYR A 16 0.74 1.74 11.30
N THR A 17 0.55 2.97 10.84
CA THR A 17 0.68 4.18 11.64
C THR A 17 -0.23 5.27 11.09
N LEU A 18 -0.44 6.33 11.86
CA LEU A 18 -1.17 7.50 11.38
C LEU A 18 -0.35 8.22 10.32
N LYS A 19 -1.02 8.76 9.29
CA LYS A 19 -0.36 9.50 8.18
C LYS A 19 0.56 10.63 8.66
N LYS A 20 0.24 11.28 9.78
CA LYS A 20 1.05 12.36 10.38
C LYS A 20 2.45 11.91 10.83
N HIS A 21 2.62 10.62 11.11
CA HIS A 21 3.91 10.02 11.49
C HIS A 21 4.76 9.60 10.28
N VAL A 22 4.23 9.73 9.05
CA VAL A 22 4.94 9.38 7.81
C VAL A 22 5.49 10.65 7.16
N LYS A 23 6.79 10.67 6.86
CA LYS A 23 7.48 11.83 6.26
C LYS A 23 8.34 11.41 5.08
N LYS A 24 8.24 12.15 3.97
CA LYS A 24 9.14 12.00 2.81
C LYS A 24 10.40 12.84 3.03
N PRO A 25 11.61 12.25 2.96
CA PRO A 25 12.85 13.01 3.09
C PRO A 25 13.09 13.90 1.86
N PRO A 26 13.75 15.06 2.04
CA PRO A 26 14.17 15.88 0.92
C PRO A 26 15.01 15.07 -0.07
N LYS A 27 14.72 15.21 -1.37
CA LYS A 27 15.47 14.57 -2.48
C LYS A 27 15.44 13.03 -2.50
N ALA A 28 14.59 12.37 -1.70
CA ALA A 28 14.41 10.93 -1.79
C ALA A 28 13.61 10.51 -3.04
N LYS A 29 13.87 9.29 -3.53
CA LYS A 29 13.13 8.69 -4.64
C LYS A 29 11.63 8.60 -4.32
N SER A 30 10.79 8.62 -5.35
CA SER A 30 9.36 8.40 -5.16
C SER A 30 9.11 7.04 -4.51
N GLY A 31 8.20 6.99 -3.54
CA GLY A 31 7.92 5.78 -2.75
C GLY A 31 8.75 5.63 -1.48
N PHE A 32 9.86 6.37 -1.29
CA PHE A 32 10.65 6.30 -0.06
C PHE A 32 10.12 7.25 1.02
N VAL A 33 9.90 6.72 2.22
CA VAL A 33 9.37 7.45 3.38
C VAL A 33 10.01 6.95 4.68
N PHE A 34 10.13 7.82 5.67
CA PHE A 34 10.34 7.44 7.07
C PHE A 34 9.01 7.46 7.81
N TYR A 35 8.85 6.56 8.77
CA TYR A 35 7.67 6.52 9.63
C TYR A 35 8.06 6.25 11.08
N THR A 36 7.29 6.79 12.02
CA THR A 36 7.46 6.61 13.47
C THR A 36 6.19 6.08 14.12
N ASP A 37 6.31 5.65 15.38
CA ASP A 37 5.18 5.27 16.25
C ASP A 37 4.23 4.27 15.58
N PHE A 38 4.81 3.25 14.95
CA PHE A 38 4.06 2.22 14.23
C PHE A 38 3.74 1.05 15.14
N LYS A 39 2.74 0.29 14.72
CA LYS A 39 2.43 -1.02 15.26
C LYS A 39 2.44 -2.02 14.13
N THR A 40 2.77 -3.27 14.46
CA THR A 40 2.85 -4.36 13.49
C THR A 40 1.69 -5.31 13.72
N ILE A 41 1.01 -5.68 12.64
CA ILE A 41 -0.01 -6.74 12.64
C ILE A 41 0.44 -7.87 11.74
N ILE A 42 -0.05 -9.07 12.06
CA ILE A 42 0.10 -10.24 11.19
C ILE A 42 -1.11 -10.29 10.26
N ALA A 43 -0.85 -10.29 8.95
CA ALA A 43 -1.88 -10.32 7.92
C ALA A 43 -1.59 -11.42 6.88
N ASP A 44 -2.62 -12.16 6.52
CA ASP A 44 -2.57 -13.08 5.38
C ASP A 44 -2.90 -12.30 4.08
N PRO A 45 -2.12 -12.48 2.99
CA PRO A 45 -2.43 -11.87 1.70
C PRO A 45 -3.73 -12.42 1.12
N ASP A 46 -4.72 -11.54 0.94
CA ASP A 46 -5.93 -11.87 0.20
C ASP A 46 -6.12 -10.90 -0.97
N LYS A 47 -6.46 -11.46 -2.13
CA LYS A 47 -6.76 -10.70 -3.34
C LYS A 47 -8.22 -10.28 -3.28
N ASN A 48 -8.46 -9.05 -2.83
CA ASN A 48 -9.81 -8.52 -2.77
C ASN A 48 -10.32 -8.15 -4.19
N GLU A 49 -11.02 -9.08 -4.83
CA GLU A 49 -11.57 -8.90 -6.19
C GLU A 49 -12.64 -7.79 -6.25
N ALA A 50 -13.39 -7.56 -5.17
CA ALA A 50 -14.39 -6.49 -5.14
C ALA A 50 -13.74 -5.09 -5.18
N TYR A 51 -12.61 -4.91 -4.51
CA TYR A 51 -11.82 -3.66 -4.58
C TYR A 51 -11.25 -3.42 -5.98
N LEU A 52 -10.85 -4.49 -6.67
CA LEU A 52 -10.32 -4.42 -8.03
C LEU A 52 -11.41 -4.08 -9.06
N ALA A 53 -12.58 -4.70 -8.95
CA ALA A 53 -13.72 -4.45 -9.84
C ALA A 53 -14.26 -3.01 -9.76
N GLY A 54 -14.16 -2.36 -8.60
CA GLY A 54 -14.52 -0.95 -8.43
C GLY A 54 -13.49 0.04 -9.01
N ASN A 55 -12.25 -0.39 -9.20
CA ASN A 55 -11.15 0.43 -9.70
C ASN A 55 -10.77 0.15 -11.16
N SER A 56 -11.40 -0.83 -11.82
CA SER A 56 -11.20 -1.13 -13.25
C SER A 56 -11.91 -0.14 -14.19
N GLY A 57 -12.08 1.10 -13.75
CA GLY A 57 -12.72 2.19 -14.48
C GLY A 57 -11.98 2.49 -15.79
N GLU A 58 -12.68 2.19 -16.88
CA GLU A 58 -12.52 2.69 -18.23
C GLU A 58 -11.87 4.09 -18.30
N VAL A 59 -10.58 4.16 -18.66
CA VAL A 59 -9.95 5.42 -19.09
C VAL A 59 -10.35 5.68 -20.54
N ARG A 60 -11.63 5.97 -20.80
CA ARG A 60 -12.04 6.56 -22.09
C ARG A 60 -11.84 8.06 -21.99
N GLY A 61 -10.79 8.52 -22.67
CA GLY A 61 -10.32 9.89 -22.60
C GLY A 61 -11.39 10.92 -22.97
N LYS A 62 -11.28 12.06 -22.30
CA LYS A 62 -11.48 13.34 -22.97
C LYS A 62 -10.12 14.04 -23.02
N ARG A 63 -9.48 13.90 -24.18
CA ARG A 63 -8.60 14.95 -24.70
C ARG A 63 -9.48 16.09 -25.20
N SER A 64 -8.89 17.28 -25.22
CA SER A 64 -9.44 18.62 -25.51
C SER A 64 -10.16 19.28 -24.35
#